data_AF-A0A954SV22-F1
#
_entry.id   AF-A0A954SV22-F1
#
_cell.length_a   1.000
_cell.length_b   1.000
_cell.length_c   1.000
_cell.angle_alpha   90.00
_cell.angle_beta   90.00
_cell.angle_gamma   90.00
#
_symmetry.space_group_name_H-M   'P 1'
#
loop_
_entity.id
_entity.type
_entity.pdbx_description
1 polymer ?
#
loop_
_entity_poly.entity_id
_entity_poly.type
_entity_poly.pdbx_seq_one_letter_code
_entity_poly.pdbx_strand_id
1 'polypeptide(L)' 'MRRFLESQNGINRFATKGTRTIPRLTNSSPKYRKHRASDRAIVTLNGKDHYLGPHGTKASKAEYDR' A
#
# COMPACT_ATOMS: atom_id res chain seq x y z
N MET A 1 31.26 8.74 0.22
CA MET A 1 30.18 8.76 -0.80
C MET A 1 29.02 7.92 -0.31
N ARG A 2 27.91 8.52 0.15
CA ARG A 2 26.83 7.80 0.85
C ARG A 2 25.80 7.27 -0.15
N ARG A 3 25.77 5.93 -0.30
CA ARG A 3 24.81 5.15 -1.08
C ARG A 3 23.36 5.48 -0.66
N PHE A 4 22.51 5.72 -1.65
CA PHE A 4 21.06 5.73 -1.49
C PHE A 4 20.61 4.38 -0.91
N LEU A 5 20.08 4.38 0.31
CA LEU A 5 19.42 3.23 0.92
C LEU A 5 17.98 3.15 0.37
N GLU A 6 17.69 2.06 -0.34
CA GLU A 6 16.35 1.70 -0.81
C GLU A 6 15.31 1.91 0.30
N SER A 7 14.30 2.71 -0.02
CA SER A 7 13.14 2.94 0.84
C SER A 7 12.41 1.61 1.07
N GLN A 8 12.36 1.20 2.33
CA GLN A 8 11.63 0.02 2.80
C GLN A 8 10.11 0.23 2.66
N ASN A 9 9.56 -0.19 1.53
CA ASN A 9 8.12 -0.24 1.35
C ASN A 9 7.58 -1.58 1.90
N GLY A 10 7.17 -1.54 3.16
CA GLY A 10 6.11 -2.36 3.78
C GLY A 10 5.98 -3.80 3.29
N ILE A 11 6.90 -4.65 3.73
CA ILE A 11 6.84 -6.10 3.53
C ILE A 11 5.59 -6.63 4.24
N ASN A 12 4.68 -7.28 3.51
CA ASN A 12 3.74 -8.25 4.06
C ASN A 12 4.55 -9.40 4.69
N ARG A 13 5.01 -9.23 5.93
CA ARG A 13 5.89 -10.15 6.66
C ARG A 13 5.12 -11.34 7.24
N PHE A 14 4.55 -12.21 6.40
CA PHE A 14 4.12 -13.53 6.84
C PHE A 14 4.36 -14.64 5.80
N ALA A 15 5.54 -14.70 5.20
CA ALA A 15 5.98 -15.90 4.50
C ALA A 15 7.34 -16.34 5.04
N THR A 16 7.29 -17.27 5.99
CA THR A 16 8.40 -18.18 6.30
C THR A 16 8.79 -18.92 5.02
N LYS A 17 10.09 -18.99 4.73
CA LYS A 17 10.62 -19.70 3.57
C LYS A 17 10.22 -21.17 3.64
N GLY A 18 9.32 -21.61 2.77
CA GLY A 18 8.96 -23.02 2.61
C GLY A 18 7.52 -23.32 3.02
N THR A 19 6.59 -23.09 2.10
CA THR A 19 5.42 -23.94 1.77
C THR A 19 4.53 -23.14 0.81
N ARG A 20 3.91 -23.87 -0.12
CA ARG A 20 3.24 -23.36 -1.32
C ARG A 20 2.29 -22.19 -0.99
N THR A 21 2.59 -21.05 -1.59
CA THR A 21 1.99 -19.74 -1.34
C THR A 21 0.57 -19.67 -1.90
N ILE A 22 -0.41 -20.21 -1.19
CA ILE A 22 -1.79 -19.75 -1.41
C ILE A 22 -1.88 -18.36 -0.77
N PRO A 23 -2.16 -17.28 -1.54
CA PRO A 23 -2.39 -15.97 -0.96
C PRO A 23 -3.54 -16.11 0.04
N ARG A 24 -3.34 -15.63 1.27
CA ARG A 24 -4.44 -15.64 2.24
C ARG A 24 -5.60 -14.87 1.63
N LEU A 25 -6.77 -15.50 1.55
CA LEU A 25 -8.01 -14.81 1.20
C LEU A 25 -8.36 -13.88 2.37
N THR A 26 -7.79 -12.69 2.38
CA THR A 26 -8.11 -11.67 3.36
C THR A 26 -9.28 -10.86 2.82
N ASN A 27 -10.47 -11.05 3.40
CA ASN A 27 -11.65 -10.21 3.16
C ASN A 27 -11.49 -8.80 3.79
N SER A 28 -10.26 -8.33 3.98
CA SER A 28 -9.99 -7.03 4.58
C SER A 28 -10.15 -5.93 3.54
N SER A 29 -10.93 -4.90 3.87
CA SER A 29 -10.99 -3.70 3.07
C SER A 29 -9.58 -3.14 2.84
N PRO A 30 -9.23 -2.80 1.59
CA PRO A 30 -7.95 -2.19 1.25
C PRO A 30 -7.63 -0.99 2.14
N LYS A 31 -6.44 -0.90 2.72
CA LYS A 31 -6.12 0.17 3.68
C LYS A 31 -5.80 1.49 2.99
N TYR A 32 -6.47 2.57 3.38
CA TYR A 32 -6.06 3.95 3.05
C TYR A 32 -4.69 4.27 3.67
N ARG A 33 -3.67 4.56 2.85
CA ARG A 33 -2.29 4.80 3.29
C ARG A 33 -1.74 6.10 2.70
N LYS A 34 -0.82 6.74 3.44
CA LYS A 34 -0.04 7.89 2.93
C LYS A 34 1.24 7.40 2.26
N HIS A 35 1.44 7.75 0.99
CA HIS A 35 2.71 7.56 0.29
C HIS A 35 3.74 8.57 0.79
N ARG A 36 4.82 8.11 1.42
CA ARG A 36 5.80 8.98 2.11
C ARG A 36 6.56 9.92 1.17
N ALA A 37 6.86 9.51 -0.05
CA ALA A 37 7.67 10.32 -0.97
C ALA A 37 6.89 11.42 -1.69
N SER A 38 5.55 11.29 -1.79
CA SER A 38 4.72 12.22 -2.56
C SER A 38 3.57 12.83 -1.76
N ASP A 39 3.41 12.43 -0.49
CA ASP A 39 2.28 12.82 0.38
C ASP A 39 0.89 12.58 -0.24
N ARG A 40 0.80 11.62 -1.16
CA ARG A 40 -0.45 11.22 -1.82
C ARG A 40 -1.11 10.07 -1.06
N ALA A 41 -2.43 10.01 -1.14
CA ALA A 41 -3.23 8.88 -0.70
C ALA A 41 -3.05 7.72 -1.69
N ILE A 42 -2.75 6.54 -1.15
CA ILE A 42 -2.63 5.29 -1.90
C ILE A 42 -3.50 4.20 -1.29
N VAL A 43 -4.05 3.35 -2.15
CA VAL A 43 -4.77 2.14 -1.78
C VAL A 43 -4.29 0.99 -2.66
N THR A 44 -4.07 -0.18 -2.07
CA THR A 44 -3.61 -1.36 -2.81
C THR A 44 -4.82 -2.22 -3.17
N LEU A 45 -5.20 -2.25 -4.45
CA LEU A 45 -6.29 -3.06 -4.99
C LEU A 45 -5.71 -4.12 -5.91
N ASN A 46 -6.07 -5.39 -5.73
CA ASN A 46 -5.59 -6.50 -6.58
C ASN A 46 -4.05 -6.54 -6.75
N GLY A 47 -3.30 -6.16 -5.71
CA GLY A 47 -1.84 -6.11 -5.74
C GLY A 47 -1.23 -4.92 -6.49
N LYS A 48 -2.04 -3.92 -6.88
CA LYS A 48 -1.59 -2.67 -7.51
C LYS A 48 -1.89 -1.48 -6.63
N ASP A 49 -1.00 -0.50 -6.62
CA ASP A 49 -1.19 0.75 -5.89
C ASP A 49 -1.93 1.78 -6.75
N HIS A 50 -3.05 2.27 -6.24
CA HIS A 50 -3.88 3.31 -6.85
C HIS A 50 -3.71 4.63 -6.10
N TYR A 51 -3.51 5.72 -6.83
CA TYR A 51 -3.36 7.06 -6.27
C TYR A 51 -4.72 7.76 -6.24
N LEU A 52 -5.09 8.26 -5.07
CA LEU A 52 -6.39 8.90 -4.83
C LEU A 52 -6.28 10.44 -4.73
N GLY A 53 -5.08 10.99 -4.93
CA GLY A 53 -4.80 12.43 -4.78
C GLY A 53 -4.07 12.77 -3.48
N PRO A 54 -4.03 14.05 -3.06
CA PRO A 54 -3.35 14.46 -1.84
C PRO A 54 -3.98 13.84 -0.59
N HIS A 55 -3.17 13.30 0.31
CA HIS A 55 -3.64 12.59 1.50
C HIS A 55 -4.43 13.52 2.46
N GLY A 56 -5.55 13.03 2.97
CA GLY A 56 -6.40 13.75 3.93
C GLY A 56 -7.41 14.71 3.30
N THR A 57 -7.43 14.85 1.98
CA THR A 57 -8.42 15.69 1.28
C THR A 57 -9.78 15.00 1.17
N LYS A 58 -10.86 15.79 1.11
CA LYS A 58 -12.23 15.28 0.88
C LYS A 58 -12.32 14.48 -0.42
N ALA A 59 -11.67 14.96 -1.48
CA ALA A 59 -11.59 14.28 -2.77
C ALA A 59 -10.95 12.88 -2.65
N SER A 60 -9.81 12.78 -1.96
CA SER A 60 -9.14 11.48 -1.77
C SER A 60 -9.92 10.48 -0.93
N LYS A 61 -10.78 10.96 -0.02
CA LYS A 61 -11.66 10.12 0.81
C LYS A 61 -12.87 9.66 0.02
N ALA A 62 -13.46 10.52 -0.81
CA ALA A 62 -14.56 10.15 -1.69
C ALA A 62 -14.14 9.09 -2.73
N GLU A 63 -12.93 9.20 -3.28
CA GLU A 63 -12.40 8.19 -4.21
C GLU A 63 -12.11 6.85 -3.51
N TYR A 64 -11.78 6.87 -2.23
CA TYR A 64 -11.58 5.65 -1.44
C TYR A 64 -12.90 4.93 -1.08
N ASP A 65 -13.98 5.69 -0.88
CA ASP A 65 -15.29 5.18 -0.45
C ASP A 65 -16.12 4.56 -1.59
N ARG A 66 -15.68 4.77 -2.84
CA ARG A 66 -16.33 4.31 -4.07
C ARG A 66 -16.10 2.82 -4.36
#